data_AF-A0A9D9Q185-F1
#
_entry.id   AF-A0A9D9Q185-F1
#
_cell.length_a   1.000
_cell.length_b   1.000
_cell.length_c   1.000
_cell.angle_alpha   90.00
_cell.angle_beta   90.00
_cell.angle_gamma   90.00
#
_symmetry.space_group_name_H-M   'P 1'
#
loop_
_entity.id
_entity.type
_entity.pdbx_description
1 polymer ?
#
loop_
_entity_poly.entity_id
_entity_poly.type
_entity_poly.pdbx_seq_one_letter_code
_entity_poly.pdbx_strand_id
1 'polypeptide(L)'
;MKSIFVNVERCVACKSCEIACALNRSSLSKRLPEAISETPLPLSRVRVEDADTDGGFPVQCRHCADAPCLDACPAKALYRDATG
;
A
#
# COMPACT_ATOMS: atom_id res chain seq x y z
N MET A 1 -14.52 -4.79 10.83
CA MET A 1 -13.31 -4.06 10.39
C MET A 1 -12.25 -5.08 10.02
N LYS A 2 -11.82 -5.07 8.76
CA LYS A 2 -10.71 -5.94 8.32
C LYS A 2 -9.38 -5.24 8.66
N SER A 3 -8.36 -6.01 9.00
CA SER A 3 -7.04 -5.46 9.33
C SER A 3 -5.93 -6.28 8.68
N ILE A 4 -4.84 -5.61 8.33
CA ILE A 4 -3.63 -6.25 7.82
C ILE A 4 -2.61 -6.30 8.95
N PHE A 5 -2.21 -7.52 9.33
CA PHE A 5 -1.10 -7.74 10.25
C PHE A 5 0.16 -8.11 9.46
N VAL A 6 1.26 -7.43 9.76
CA VAL A 6 2.57 -7.67 9.14
C VAL A 6 3.48 -8.28 10.21
N ASN A 7 3.95 -9.51 9.97
CA ASN A 7 5.04 -10.08 10.76
C ASN A 7 6.38 -9.62 10.18
N VAL A 8 6.97 -8.61 10.82
CA VAL A 8 8.21 -7.95 10.37
C VAL A 8 9.44 -8.84 10.50
N GLU A 9 9.45 -9.80 11.44
CA GLU A 9 10.55 -10.75 11.63
C GLU A 9 10.73 -11.68 10.43
N ARG A 10 9.70 -11.81 9.59
CA ARG A 10 9.73 -12.61 8.35
C ARG A 10 9.98 -11.77 7.10
N CYS A 11 10.12 -10.46 7.23
CA CYS A 11 10.29 -9.58 6.08
C CYS A 11 11.75 -9.49 5.65
N VAL A 12 12.04 -9.99 4.45
CA VAL A 12 13.39 -9.98 3.85
C VAL A 12 13.60 -8.82 2.86
N ALA A 13 12.81 -7.76 2.98
CA ALA A 13 12.87 -6.57 2.12
C ALA A 13 12.81 -6.83 0.59
N CYS A 14 12.17 -7.90 0.13
CA CYS A 14 12.13 -8.26 -1.31
C CYS A 14 11.30 -7.32 -2.21
N LYS A 15 10.56 -6.37 -1.63
CA LYS A 15 9.69 -5.39 -2.31
C LYS A 15 8.57 -5.97 -3.20
N SER A 16 8.33 -7.29 -3.16
CA SER A 16 7.27 -7.93 -3.95
C SER A 16 5.87 -7.41 -3.58
N CYS A 17 5.65 -6.98 -2.33
CA CYS A 17 4.39 -6.37 -1.91
C CYS A 17 4.12 -5.01 -2.60
N GLU A 18 5.16 -4.24 -2.92
CA GLU A 18 5.03 -2.98 -3.64
C GLU A 18 4.62 -3.24 -5.09
N ILE A 19 5.30 -4.16 -5.76
CA ILE A 19 5.01 -4.57 -7.14
C ILE A 19 3.57 -5.12 -7.21
N ALA A 20 3.19 -6.01 -6.30
CA ALA A 20 1.85 -6.57 -6.24
C ALA A 20 0.80 -5.49 -6.00
N CYS A 21 1.07 -4.50 -5.14
CA CYS A 21 0.15 -3.39 -4.90
C CYS A 21 -0.03 -2.53 -6.16
N ALA A 22 1.07 -2.10 -6.79
CA ALA A 22 1.04 -1.30 -8.02
C ALA A 22 0.29 -2.03 -9.15
N LEU A 23 0.61 -3.30 -9.38
CA LEU A 23 0.01 -4.11 -10.42
C LEU A 23 -1.51 -4.29 -10.19
N ASN A 24 -1.92 -4.69 -8.98
CA ASN A 24 -3.32 -4.99 -8.73
C ASN A 24 -4.18 -3.74 -8.54
N ARG A 25 -3.62 -2.63 -8.02
CA ARG A 25 -4.39 -1.43 -7.73
C ARG A 25 -4.38 -0.40 -8.87
N SER A 26 -3.23 -0.18 -9.49
CA SER A 26 -3.01 1.00 -10.33
C SER A 26 -2.76 0.66 -11.80
N SER A 27 -2.26 -0.55 -12.12
CA SER A 27 -2.07 -0.95 -13.52
C SER A 27 -3.39 -1.20 -14.25
N LEU A 28 -3.46 -0.82 -15.52
CA LEU A 28 -4.57 -1.14 -16.40
C LEU A 28 -4.50 -2.57 -16.94
N SER A 29 -3.31 -3.02 -17.32
CA SER A 29 -3.08 -4.33 -17.95
C SER A 29 -3.10 -5.50 -16.96
N LYS A 30 -2.84 -5.25 -15.66
CA LYS A 30 -2.69 -6.26 -14.60
C LYS A 30 -1.63 -7.33 -14.88
N ARG A 31 -0.74 -7.08 -15.84
CA ARG A 31 0.33 -7.99 -16.24
C ARG A 31 1.65 -7.23 -16.22
N LEU A 32 2.65 -7.80 -15.54
CA LEU A 32 3.88 -7.07 -15.23
C LEU A 32 4.62 -6.55 -16.47
N PRO A 33 4.80 -7.32 -17.57
CA PRO A 33 5.51 -6.84 -18.76
C PRO A 33 4.84 -5.64 -19.43
N GLU A 34 3.51 -5.58 -19.41
CA GLU A 34 2.74 -4.47 -19.96
C GLU A 34 2.71 -3.29 -18.98
N ALA A 35 2.54 -3.56 -17.69
CA ALA A 35 2.43 -2.56 -16.63
C ALA A 35 3.65 -1.64 -16.52
N ILE A 36 4.86 -2.16 -16.77
CA ILE A 36 6.09 -1.35 -16.76
C ILE A 36 6.18 -0.34 -17.91
N SER A 37 5.34 -0.50 -18.94
CA SER A 37 5.29 0.39 -20.10
C SER A 37 4.08 1.34 -20.06
N GLU A 38 3.24 1.25 -19.03
CA GLU A 38 2.06 2.12 -18.88
C GLU A 38 2.46 3.57 -18.58
N THR A 39 1.68 4.52 -19.09
CA THR A 39 1.83 5.95 -18.81
C THR A 39 0.50 6.51 -18.30
N PRO A 40 0.41 6.97 -17.03
CA PRO A 40 1.48 6.98 -16.02
C PRO A 40 1.85 5.57 -15.51
N LEU A 41 3.06 5.45 -14.96
CA LEU A 41 3.50 4.21 -14.32
C LEU A 41 2.59 3.83 -13.13
N PRO A 42 2.23 2.55 -12.96
CA PRO A 42 1.41 2.10 -11.84
C PRO A 42 2.08 2.40 -10.49
N LEU A 43 1.35 3.08 -9.61
CA LEU A 43 1.86 3.45 -8.28
C LEU A 43 1.45 2.44 -7.21
N SER A 44 2.42 2.06 -6.37
CA SER A 44 2.19 1.31 -5.14
C SER A 44 1.66 2.21 -4.02
N ARG A 45 0.82 1.65 -3.15
CA ARG A 45 0.39 2.27 -1.88
C ARG A 45 0.99 1.58 -0.64
N VAL A 46 1.97 0.72 -0.88
CA VAL A 46 2.83 0.07 0.13
C VAL A 46 4.27 0.46 -0.19
N ARG A 47 5.07 0.74 0.83
CA ARG A 47 6.51 1.01 0.71
C ARG A 47 7.26 0.21 1.75
N VAL A 48 8.25 -0.55 1.34
CA VAL A 48 9.18 -1.22 2.24
C VAL A 48 10.27 -0.22 2.60
N GLU A 49 10.27 0.21 3.85
CA GLU A 49 11.36 0.99 4.43
C GLU A 49 12.43 0.04 4.96
N ASP A 50 13.67 0.50 4.96
CA ASP A 50 14.76 -0.19 5.64
C ASP A 50 14.50 -0.12 7.15
N ALA A 51 14.52 -1.26 7.82
CA ALA A 51 14.63 -1.29 9.27
C ALA A 51 16.14 -1.31 9.60
N ASP A 52 16.57 -0.77 10.74
CA ASP A 52 17.96 -0.86 11.23
C ASP A 52 18.39 -2.31 11.60
N THR A 53 17.68 -3.31 11.08
CA THR A 53 17.87 -4.75 11.22
C THR A 53 17.99 -5.36 9.82
N ASP A 54 18.50 -6.59 9.67
CA ASP A 54 18.65 -7.28 8.37
C ASP A 54 17.33 -7.59 7.60
N GLY A 55 16.27 -6.81 7.82
CA GLY A 55 14.93 -6.98 7.25
C GLY A 55 14.28 -5.66 6.84
N GLY A 56 13.06 -5.75 6.33
CA GLY A 56 12.29 -4.59 5.86
C GLY A 56 11.04 -4.33 6.71
N PHE A 57 10.54 -3.10 6.66
CA PHE A 57 9.28 -2.72 7.28
C PHE A 57 8.30 -2.18 6.21
N PRO A 58 7.34 -2.99 5.74
CA PRO A 58 6.33 -2.51 4.81
C PRO A 58 5.35 -1.57 5.53
N VAL A 59 5.31 -0.33 5.04
CA VAL A 59 4.42 0.74 5.47
C VAL A 59 3.29 0.88 4.45
N GLN A 60 2.06 0.86 4.94
CA GLN A 60 0.85 1.06 4.16
C GLN A 60 -0.19 1.84 4.99
N CYS A 61 -1.24 2.34 4.34
CA CYS A 61 -2.41 2.87 5.05
C CYS A 61 -2.92 1.86 6.07
N ARG A 62 -3.05 2.27 7.34
CA ARG A 62 -3.47 1.38 8.43
C ARG A 62 -4.98 1.29 8.61
N HIS A 63 -5.76 2.04 7.82
CA HIS A 63 -7.23 2.12 7.96
C HIS A 63 -7.63 2.39 9.42
N CYS A 64 -6.93 3.34 10.07
CA CYS A 64 -6.97 3.59 11.50
C CYS A 64 -8.40 3.81 12.01
N ALA A 65 -8.80 3.19 13.12
CA ALA A 65 -10.14 3.42 13.72
C ALA A 65 -10.36 4.91 14.06
N ASP A 66 -9.32 5.57 14.54
CA ASP A 66 -9.21 7.03 14.63
C ASP A 66 -8.34 7.53 13.45
N ALA A 67 -8.96 8.19 12.47
CA ALA A 67 -8.30 8.57 11.22
C ALA A 67 -8.30 10.09 11.03
N PRO A 68 -7.29 10.81 11.54
CA PRO A 68 -7.22 12.27 11.43
C PRO A 68 -7.15 12.75 9.98
N CYS A 69 -6.75 11.89 9.04
CA CYS A 69 -6.78 12.20 7.62
C CYS A 69 -8.20 12.43 7.07
N LEU A 70 -9.24 11.81 7.66
CA LEU A 70 -10.63 12.06 7.30
C LEU A 70 -11.06 13.45 7.76
N ASP A 71 -10.74 13.78 9.02
CA ASP A 71 -11.10 15.07 9.63
C ASP A 71 -10.38 16.24 8.97
N ALA A 72 -9.13 16.03 8.57
CA ALA A 72 -8.31 17.03 7.90
C ALA A 72 -8.73 17.28 6.43
N CYS A 73 -9.63 16.49 5.84
CA CYS A 73 -10.00 16.61 4.42
C CYS A 73 -11.15 17.63 4.22
N PRO A 74 -10.88 18.88 3.78
CA PRO A 74 -11.93 19.90 3.66
C PRO A 74 -12.97 19.55 2.60
N ALA A 75 -12.53 18.89 1.51
CA ALA A 75 -13.40 18.47 0.42
C ALA A 75 -14.24 17.23 0.75
N LYS A 76 -14.04 16.59 1.92
CA LYS A 76 -14.68 15.33 2.31
C LYS A 76 -14.52 14.22 1.26
N ALA A 77 -13.38 14.20 0.58
CA ALA A 77 -13.07 13.19 -0.45
C ALA A 77 -12.68 11.83 0.15
N LEU A 78 -12.32 11.79 1.44
CA LEU A 78 -12.00 10.57 2.16
C LEU A 78 -13.17 10.20 3.08
N TYR A 79 -13.51 8.92 3.10
CA TYR A 79 -14.56 8.35 3.95
C TYR A 79 -14.24 6.88 4.26
N ARG A 80 -14.91 6.31 5.27
CA ARG A 80 -14.87 4.87 5.55
C ARG A 80 -16.02 4.17 4.86
N ASP A 81 -15.76 2.99 4.33
CA ASP A 81 -16.83 2.14 3.81
C ASP A 81 -17.51 1.34 4.94
N ALA A 82 -18.59 0.63 4.60
CA ALA A 82 -19.37 -0.14 5.57
C ALA A 82 -18.59 -1.31 6.22
N THR A 83 -17.47 -1.72 5.63
CA THR A 83 -16.64 -2.83 6.11
C THR A 83 -15.42 -2.39 6.93
N GLY A 84 -15.12 -1.09 6.90
CA GLY A 84 -14.00 -0.42 7.57
C GLY A 84 -12.92 -0.01 6.59
#